data_AF-A0A3S3W409-F1
#
_entry.id   AF-A0A3S3W409-F1
#
_cell.length_a   1.000
_cell.length_b   1.000
_cell.length_c   1.000
_cell.angle_alpha   90.00
_cell.angle_beta   90.00
_cell.angle_gamma   90.00
#
_symmetry.space_group_name_H-M   'P 1'
#
loop_
_entity.id
_entity.type
_entity.pdbx_description
1 polymer ?
#
loop_
_entity_poly.entity_id
_entity_poly.type
_entity_poly.pdbx_seq_one_letter_code
_entity_poly.pdbx_strand_id
1 'polypeptide(L)' 'MQSMENANKEGHYKFLILTIIIGLVGCYLRFAEFPHATLVSNLILLFASIIALRAVFKILD' A
#
# COMPACT_ATOMS: atom_id res chain seq x y z
N MET A 1 -7.46 10.12 -24.94
CA MET A 1 -8.70 9.60 -24.30
C MET A 1 -8.47 8.28 -23.57
N GLN A 2 -7.77 7.29 -24.15
CA GLN A 2 -7.51 5.99 -23.49
C GLN A 2 -6.77 6.07 -22.13
N SER A 3 -5.83 7.01 -21.95
CA SER A 3 -5.12 7.22 -20.67
C SER A 3 -6.06 7.68 -19.54
N MET A 4 -7.00 8.58 -19.83
CA MET A 4 -8.00 9.03 -18.86
C MET A 4 -8.97 7.91 -18.47
N GLU A 5 -9.34 7.06 -19.43
CA GLU A 5 -10.19 5.90 -19.18
C GLU A 5 -9.47 4.83 -18.35
N ASN A 6 -8.16 4.63 -18.57
CA ASN A 6 -7.35 3.71 -17.77
C ASN A 6 -7.19 4.18 -16.33
N ALA A 7 -6.82 5.46 -16.13
CA ALA A 7 -6.64 6.04 -14.81
C ALA A 7 -7.92 5.96 -13.95
N ASN A 8 -9.09 6.08 -14.58
CA ASN A 8 -10.38 6.03 -13.90
C ASN A 8 -10.90 4.61 -13.61
N LYS A 9 -10.17 3.55 -13.94
CA LYS A 9 -10.62 2.18 -13.62
C LYS A 9 -10.63 1.95 -12.12
N GLU A 10 -11.81 1.60 -11.61
CA GLU A 10 -12.07 1.33 -10.19
C GLU A 10 -11.07 0.32 -9.57
N GLY A 11 -10.62 -0.66 -10.36
CA GLY A 11 -9.65 -1.67 -9.94
C GLY A 11 -8.34 -1.07 -9.39
N HIS A 12 -7.87 0.06 -9.94
CA HIS A 12 -6.67 0.72 -9.43
C HIS A 12 -6.89 1.27 -8.02
N TYR A 13 -8.02 1.92 -7.78
CA TYR A 13 -8.34 2.51 -6.48
C TYR A 13 -8.61 1.45 -5.41
N LYS A 14 -9.30 0.36 -5.76
CA LYS A 14 -9.47 -0.80 -4.86
C LYS A 14 -8.12 -1.38 -4.44
N PHE A 15 -7.20 -1.54 -5.39
CA PHE A 15 -5.87 -2.06 -5.12
C PHE A 15 -5.02 -1.10 -4.27
N LEU A 16 -5.12 0.21 -4.54
CA LEU A 16 -4.45 1.24 -3.75
C LEU A 16 -4.96 1.25 -2.29
N ILE A 17 -6.28 1.19 -2.09
CA ILE A 17 -6.91 1.13 -0.76
C ILE A 17 -6.41 -0.09 0.01
N LEU A 18 -6.42 -1.28 -0.61
CA LEU A 18 -5.92 -2.50 0.02
C LEU A 18 -4.47 -2.33 0.51
N THR A 19 -3.63 -1.72 -0.33
CA THR A 19 -2.22 -1.53 0.01
C THR A 19 -2.02 -0.51 1.12
N ILE A 20 -2.82 0.57 1.14
CA ILE A 20 -2.83 1.56 2.23
C ILE A 20 -3.24 0.89 3.54
N ILE A 21 -4.28 0.05 3.54
CA ILE A 21 -4.72 -0.70 4.73
C ILE A 21 -3.58 -1.56 5.28
N ILE A 22 -2.84 -2.27 4.42
CA ILE A 22 -1.68 -3.08 4.83
C ILE A 22 -0.60 -2.18 5.46
N GLY A 23 -0.32 -1.02 4.88
CA GLY A 23 0.61 -0.03 5.46
C GLY A 23 0.16 0.46 6.84
N LEU A 24 -1.14 0.75 7.00
CA LEU A 24 -1.72 1.15 8.29
C LEU A 24 -1.62 0.03 9.33
N VAL A 25 -1.78 -1.24 8.94
CA VAL A 25 -1.54 -2.39 9.83
C VAL A 25 -0.09 -2.42 10.31
N GLY A 26 0.89 -2.18 9.41
CA GLY A 26 2.29 -2.03 9.79
C GLY A 26 2.52 -0.90 10.79
N CYS A 27 1.91 0.26 10.58
CA CYS A 27 1.97 1.38 11.52
C CYS A 27 1.33 1.05 12.88
N TYR A 28 0.20 0.35 12.88
CA TYR A 28 -0.51 -0.04 14.10
C TYR A 28 0.29 -1.06 14.92
N LEU A 29 0.85 -2.08 14.26
CA LEU A 29 1.66 -3.12 14.91
C LEU A 29 2.91 -2.56 15.59
N ARG A 30 3.35 -1.35 15.23
CA ARG A 30 4.49 -0.68 15.88
C ARG A 30 4.23 -0.38 17.36
N PHE A 31 2.96 -0.34 17.77
CA PHE A 31 2.54 -0.12 19.14
C PHE A 31 2.13 -1.41 19.85
N ALA A 32 2.28 -2.58 19.21
CA ALA A 32 1.95 -3.86 19.82
C ALA A 32 3.11 -4.38 20.67
N GLU A 33 2.79 -4.99 21.80
CA GLU A 33 3.77 -5.53 22.75
C GLU A 33 4.11 -6.99 22.41
N PHE A 34 5.01 -7.18 21.44
CA PHE A 34 5.57 -8.51 21.14
C PHE A 34 7.04 -8.43 20.68
N PRO A 35 7.81 -9.53 20.83
CA PRO A 35 9.20 -9.57 20.36
C PRO A 35 9.29 -9.22 18.88
N HIS A 36 10.24 -8.34 18.52
CA HIS A 36 10.47 -7.89 17.15
C HIS A 36 9.34 -7.06 16.51
N ALA A 37 8.38 -6.53 17.29
CA ALA A 37 7.31 -5.66 16.77
C ALA A 37 7.82 -4.55 15.85
N THR A 38 8.90 -3.86 16.25
CA THR A 38 9.55 -2.83 15.43
C THR A 38 10.01 -3.35 14.07
N LEU A 39 10.67 -4.51 14.03
CA LEU A 39 11.21 -5.09 12.79
C LEU A 39 10.07 -5.49 11.85
N VAL A 40 9.08 -6.24 12.37
CA VAL A 40 7.93 -6.71 11.60
C VAL A 40 7.13 -5.53 11.04
N SER A 41 6.86 -4.53 11.87
CA SER A 41 6.14 -3.30 11.47
C SER A 41 6.87 -2.55 10.36
N ASN A 42 8.19 -2.41 10.45
CA ASN A 42 8.99 -1.75 9.44
C ASN A 42 9.02 -2.52 8.12
N LEU A 43 9.09 -3.86 8.17
CA LEU A 43 9.04 -4.69 6.97
C LEU A 43 7.69 -4.58 6.27
N ILE A 44 6.58 -4.66 7.02
CA ILE A 44 5.23 -4.48 6.47
C ILE A 44 5.10 -3.11 5.82
N LEU A 45 5.54 -2.04 6.50
CA LEU A 45 5.48 -0.68 5.98
C LEU A 45 6.33 -0.51 4.71
N LEU A 46 7.53 -1.09 4.68
CA LEU A 46 8.44 -1.05 3.52
C LEU A 46 7.79 -1.71 2.30
N PHE A 47 7.29 -2.94 2.45
CA PHE A 47 6.67 -3.68 1.34
C PHE A 47 5.36 -3.02 0.89
N ALA A 48 4.52 -2.56 1.82
CA ALA A 48 3.31 -1.82 1.49
C ALA A 48 3.63 -0.54 0.71
N SER A 49 4.68 0.20 1.09
CA SER A 49 5.11 1.41 0.38
C SER A 49 5.54 1.11 -1.06
N ILE A 50 6.34 0.05 -1.25
CA ILE A 50 6.77 -0.39 -2.60
C ILE A 50 5.54 -0.74 -3.45
N ILE A 51 4.59 -1.51 -2.92
CA ILE A 51 3.39 -1.93 -3.65
C ILE A 51 2.50 -0.72 -3.96
N ALA A 52 2.37 0.24 -3.03
CA ALA A 52 1.55 1.43 -3.21
C ALA A 52 2.12 2.30 -4.34
N LEU A 53 3.45 2.47 -4.38
CA LEU A 53 4.12 3.16 -5.48
C LEU A 53 3.88 2.46 -6.82
N ARG A 54 3.96 1.12 -6.87
CA ARG A 54 3.62 0.38 -8.10
C ARG A 54 2.16 0.54 -8.50
N ALA A 55 1.23 0.60 -7.54
CA ALA A 55 -0.17 0.88 -7.81
C ALA A 55 -0.36 2.26 -8.46
N VAL A 56 0.33 3.29 -7.94
CA VAL A 56 0.30 4.64 -8.48
C VAL A 56 0.89 4.71 -9.88
N PHE A 57 2.06 4.10 -10.12
CA PHE A 57 2.64 4.09 -11.47
C PHE A 57 1.72 3.42 -12.49
N LYS A 58 1.02 2.35 -12.10
CA LYS A 58 0.04 1.68 -12.96
C LYS A 58 -1.20 2.52 -13.29
N ILE A 59 -1.51 3.56 -12.49
CA ILE A 59 -2.57 4.54 -12.80
C ILE A 59 -2.08 5.56 -13.82
N LEU A 60 -0.78 5.91 -13.74
CA LEU A 60 -0.15 6.90 -14.60
C LEU A 60 0.24 6.36 -15.98
N ASP A 61 0.49 5.05 -16.07
CA ASP A 61 0.65 4.30 -17.32
C ASP A 61 -0.67 4.21 -18.12
#